data_AF-A0A4R8PTE9-F1
#
_entry.id   AF-A0A4R8PTE9-F1
#
_cell.length_a   1.000
_cell.length_b   1.000
_cell.length_c   1.000
_cell.angle_alpha   90.00
_cell.angle_beta   90.00
_cell.angle_gamma   90.00
#
_symmetry.space_group_name_H-M   'P 1'
#
loop_
_entity.id
_entity.type
_entity.pdbx_description
1 polymer ?
#
loop_
_entity_poly.entity_id
_entity_poly.type
_entity_poly.pdbx_seq_one_letter_code
_entity_poly.pdbx_strand_id
1 'polypeptide(L)'
;MEKFNIRPAKIVFDDAGFIVSAFDSTLAHLEAIGSREMWGSTPFSQKDGFAEETIKDVQTSEAYHSTGEGDALRIFIAEVRVEAPEWQSGFETQLRYRVADEKGYSHLSVGAAFIREEWIPGHLKSQFEVQGIREELEGKEGFVFLDVVVTDYRTSHRKGAGKALIQRAVDYGRSKRKKVLYLDAWSGNGRKLVG
;
A
#
# COMPACT_ATOMS: atom_id res chain seq x y z
N MET A 1 -18.68 1.32 -11.94
CA MET A 1 -17.50 0.83 -11.21
C MET A 1 -16.33 1.68 -11.66
N GLU A 2 -15.62 2.35 -10.76
CA GLU A 2 -14.47 3.16 -11.14
C GLU A 2 -13.39 2.28 -11.76
N LYS A 3 -12.79 2.75 -12.86
CA LYS A 3 -11.71 2.03 -13.54
C LYS A 3 -10.39 2.48 -12.93
N PHE A 4 -9.87 1.69 -12.00
CA PHE A 4 -8.56 1.92 -11.41
C PHE A 4 -7.45 1.68 -12.43
N ASN A 5 -6.51 2.62 -12.51
CA ASN A 5 -5.23 2.45 -13.17
C ASN A 5 -4.19 2.07 -12.11
N ILE A 6 -3.57 0.89 -12.23
CA ILE A 6 -2.55 0.44 -11.28
C ILE A 6 -1.18 0.54 -11.93
N ARG A 7 -0.31 1.37 -11.36
CA ARG A 7 1.05 1.61 -11.88
C ARG A 7 2.12 1.37 -10.80
N PRO A 8 3.37 1.10 -11.18
CA PRO A 8 4.48 1.14 -10.22
C PRO A 8 4.58 2.52 -9.56
N ALA A 9 4.94 2.54 -8.28
CA ALA A 9 5.30 3.76 -7.58
C ALA A 9 6.61 4.36 -8.13
N LYS A 10 6.72 5.68 -8.08
CA LYS A 10 7.87 6.47 -8.49
C LYS A 10 8.09 7.70 -7.60
N ILE A 11 9.35 7.98 -7.29
CA ILE A 11 9.82 9.19 -6.60
C ILE A 11 9.49 10.44 -7.39
N VAL A 12 9.59 10.40 -8.73
CA VAL A 12 9.30 11.57 -9.59
C VAL A 12 7.86 12.05 -9.47
N PHE A 13 6.94 11.20 -9.01
CA PHE A 13 5.53 11.56 -8.77
C PHE A 13 5.21 11.83 -7.29
N ASP A 14 6.23 11.88 -6.42
CA ASP A 14 6.08 12.00 -4.97
C ASP A 14 5.14 10.94 -4.37
N ASP A 15 5.27 9.69 -4.85
CA ASP A 15 4.44 8.60 -4.34
C ASP A 15 4.78 8.25 -2.89
N ALA A 16 6.00 8.54 -2.43
CA ALA A 16 6.35 8.42 -1.03
C ALA A 16 5.52 9.36 -0.15
N GLY A 17 5.43 10.65 -0.52
CA GLY A 17 4.58 11.62 0.16
C GLY A 17 3.10 11.25 0.10
N PHE A 18 2.62 10.70 -1.03
CA PHE A 18 1.27 10.13 -1.13
C PHE A 18 1.04 9.01 -0.11
N ILE A 19 1.93 8.02 -0.04
CA ILE A 19 1.79 6.85 0.83
C ILE A 19 1.70 7.30 2.30
N VAL A 20 2.63 8.16 2.76
CA VAL A 20 2.61 8.70 4.12
C VAL A 20 1.28 9.39 4.43
N SER A 21 0.79 10.22 3.49
CA SER A 21 -0.48 10.92 3.65
C SER A 21 -1.68 9.97 3.69
N ALA A 22 -1.65 8.87 2.93
CA ALA A 22 -2.71 7.86 2.93
C ALA A 22 -2.76 7.11 4.27
N PHE A 23 -1.60 6.81 4.85
CA PHE A 23 -1.51 6.26 6.22
C PHE A 23 -2.13 7.20 7.25
N ASP A 24 -1.73 8.48 7.24
CA ASP A 24 -2.30 9.50 8.15
C ASP A 24 -3.82 9.61 8.01
N SER A 25 -4.32 9.61 6.78
CA SER A 25 -5.76 9.72 6.51
C SER A 25 -6.59 8.59 7.13
N THR A 26 -5.98 7.43 7.33
CA THR A 26 -6.68 6.23 7.80
C THR A 26 -6.91 6.25 9.32
N LEU A 27 -6.11 7.02 10.07
CA LEU A 27 -6.17 7.02 11.54
C LEU A 27 -7.54 7.42 12.09
N ALA A 28 -8.17 8.45 11.50
CA ALA A 28 -9.50 8.89 11.91
C ALA A 28 -10.57 7.81 11.67
N HIS A 29 -10.46 7.06 10.57
CA HIS A 29 -11.36 5.93 10.31
C HIS A 29 -11.15 4.79 11.29
N LEU A 30 -9.89 4.42 11.56
CA LEU A 30 -9.56 3.39 12.55
C LEU A 30 -10.10 3.75 13.93
N GLU A 31 -9.98 5.01 14.35
CA GLU A 31 -10.56 5.49 15.60
C GLU A 31 -12.10 5.36 15.60
N ALA A 32 -12.76 5.79 14.52
CA ALA A 32 -14.22 5.74 14.39
C ALA A 32 -14.80 4.31 14.46
N ILE A 33 -14.05 3.31 14.00
CA ILE A 33 -14.47 1.89 14.05
C ILE A 33 -13.95 1.13 15.27
N GLY A 34 -13.28 1.80 16.22
CA GLY A 34 -12.71 1.17 17.41
C GLY A 34 -11.45 0.33 17.18
N SER A 35 -10.75 0.55 16.06
CA SER A 35 -9.52 -0.15 15.64
C SER A 35 -8.25 0.70 15.85
N ARG A 36 -8.30 1.71 16.71
CA ARG A 36 -7.17 2.64 16.95
C ARG A 36 -5.87 1.94 17.33
N GLU A 37 -5.97 0.86 18.12
CA GLU A 37 -4.82 0.09 18.60
C GLU A 37 -3.96 -0.48 17.47
N MET A 38 -4.53 -0.67 16.26
CA MET A 38 -3.81 -1.19 15.11
C MET A 38 -2.59 -0.34 14.76
N TRP A 39 -2.73 1.00 14.71
CA TRP A 39 -1.67 1.92 14.27
C TRP A 39 -1.35 3.04 15.27
N GLY A 40 -2.10 3.13 16.36
CA GLY A 40 -1.97 4.16 17.38
C GLY A 40 -2.63 5.49 16.98
N SER A 41 -2.30 6.55 17.72
CA SER A 41 -2.83 7.90 17.52
C SER A 41 -1.87 8.85 16.78
N THR A 42 -0.57 8.56 16.81
CA THR A 42 0.45 9.41 16.21
C THR A 42 0.38 9.29 14.68
N PRO A 43 0.18 10.38 13.93
CA PRO A 43 0.33 10.40 12.48
C PRO A 43 1.65 9.76 12.06
N PHE A 44 1.62 8.95 11.02
CA PHE A 44 2.80 8.34 10.43
C PHE A 44 3.79 9.38 9.91
N SER A 45 3.32 10.53 9.42
CA SER A 45 4.18 11.68 9.11
C SER A 45 4.95 12.25 10.32
N GLN A 46 4.51 11.94 11.54
CA GLN A 46 5.13 12.38 12.79
C GLN A 46 5.88 11.25 13.50
N LYS A 47 5.89 10.03 12.95
CA LYS A 47 6.67 8.91 13.50
C LYS A 47 8.10 9.01 12.97
N ASP A 48 9.06 9.03 13.89
CA ASP A 48 10.48 9.11 13.57
C ASP A 48 10.88 8.03 12.54
N GLY A 49 11.44 8.48 11.41
CA GLY A 49 11.98 7.61 10.36
C GLY A 49 10.98 7.06 9.35
N PHE A 50 9.67 7.18 9.57
CA PHE A 50 8.67 6.55 8.68
C PHE A 50 8.63 7.18 7.28
N ALA A 51 8.74 8.52 7.20
CA ALA A 51 8.75 9.22 5.92
C ALA A 51 10.03 8.88 5.13
N GLU A 52 11.18 8.87 5.80
CA GLU A 52 12.47 8.51 5.22
C GLU A 52 12.51 7.05 4.76
N GLU A 53 11.94 6.13 5.55
CA GLU A 53 11.79 4.72 5.19
C GLU A 53 10.88 4.54 3.97
N THR A 54 9.75 5.26 3.94
CA THR A 54 8.83 5.22 2.79
C THR A 54 9.52 5.70 1.50
N ILE A 55 10.35 6.75 1.57
CA ILE A 55 11.16 7.21 0.43
C ILE A 55 12.12 6.12 -0.03
N LYS A 56 12.84 5.49 0.91
CA LYS A 56 13.77 4.39 0.61
C LYS A 56 13.05 3.21 -0.02
N ASP A 57 11.88 2.82 0.50
CA ASP A 57 11.08 1.73 -0.03
C ASP A 57 10.62 1.98 -1.48
N VAL A 58 10.21 3.22 -1.82
CA VAL A 58 9.88 3.59 -3.20
C VAL A 58 11.11 3.53 -4.10
N GLN A 59 12.27 4.02 -3.64
CA GLN A 59 13.54 3.92 -4.38
C GLN A 59 13.95 2.46 -4.61
N THR A 60 13.87 1.63 -3.58
CA THR A 60 14.14 0.18 -3.65
C THR A 60 13.22 -0.50 -4.65
N SER A 61 11.92 -0.20 -4.62
CA SER A 61 10.95 -0.73 -5.57
C SER A 61 11.26 -0.32 -7.01
N GLU A 62 11.63 0.93 -7.25
CA GLU A 62 12.03 1.42 -8.58
C GLU A 62 13.32 0.77 -9.08
N ALA A 63 14.32 0.65 -8.22
CA ALA A 63 15.59 0.03 -8.53
C ALA A 63 15.37 -1.45 -8.89
N TYR A 64 14.68 -2.21 -8.03
CA TYR A 64 14.35 -3.60 -8.27
C TYR A 64 13.49 -3.79 -9.53
N HIS A 65 12.54 -2.89 -9.80
CA HIS A 65 11.77 -2.95 -11.05
C HIS A 65 12.66 -2.82 -12.30
N SER A 66 13.68 -1.97 -12.23
CA SER A 66 14.53 -1.62 -13.37
C SER A 66 15.67 -2.62 -13.59
N THR A 67 16.27 -3.13 -12.51
CA THR A 67 17.46 -3.99 -12.56
C THR A 67 17.15 -5.46 -12.26
N GLY A 68 16.11 -5.74 -11.46
CA GLY A 68 15.85 -7.07 -10.90
C GLY A 68 16.79 -7.46 -9.77
N GLU A 69 17.63 -6.53 -9.29
CA GLU A 69 18.63 -6.76 -8.24
C GLU A 69 18.23 -6.09 -6.91
N GLY A 70 18.74 -6.62 -5.80
CA GLY A 70 18.45 -6.13 -4.45
C GLY A 70 17.18 -6.71 -3.85
N ASP A 71 16.61 -6.01 -2.86
CA ASP A 71 15.38 -6.43 -2.20
C ASP A 71 14.23 -6.49 -3.20
N ALA A 72 13.57 -7.66 -3.27
CA ALA A 72 12.48 -7.93 -4.20
C ALA A 72 11.15 -7.28 -3.77
N LEU A 73 11.19 -5.99 -3.49
CA LEU A 73 10.06 -5.13 -3.16
C LEU A 73 9.46 -4.52 -4.44
N ARG A 74 8.13 -4.52 -4.53
CA ARG A 74 7.38 -3.81 -5.56
C ARG A 74 6.23 -3.06 -4.92
N ILE A 75 6.18 -1.75 -5.18
CA ILE A 75 5.12 -0.86 -4.73
C ILE A 75 4.28 -0.44 -5.93
N PHE A 76 2.97 -0.54 -5.78
CA PHE A 76 2.00 -0.12 -6.78
C PHE A 76 1.07 0.95 -6.23
N ILE A 77 0.76 1.94 -7.06
CA ILE A 77 -0.22 2.99 -6.79
C ILE A 77 -1.47 2.72 -7.61
N ALA A 78 -2.61 2.76 -6.95
CA ALA A 78 -3.92 2.80 -7.58
C ALA A 78 -4.31 4.25 -7.84
N GLU A 79 -4.75 4.52 -9.06
CA GLU A 79 -5.18 5.85 -9.49
C GLU A 79 -6.54 5.81 -10.17
N VAL A 80 -7.23 6.95 -10.16
CA VAL A 80 -8.43 7.18 -10.96
C VAL A 80 -8.24 8.41 -11.83
N ARG A 81 -8.84 8.39 -13.02
CA ARG A 81 -8.87 9.55 -13.91
C ARG A 81 -9.95 10.51 -13.41
N VAL A 82 -9.61 11.78 -13.22
CA VAL A 82 -10.54 12.85 -12.90
C VAL A 82 -10.44 13.97 -13.94
N GLU A 83 -11.57 14.63 -14.23
CA GLU A 83 -11.66 15.69 -15.24
C GLU A 83 -10.98 16.99 -14.78
N ALA A 84 -11.03 17.28 -13.48
CA ALA A 84 -10.30 18.39 -12.87
C ALA A 84 -9.88 18.00 -11.45
N PRO A 85 -8.74 18.52 -10.94
CA PRO A 85 -8.41 18.38 -9.52
C PRO A 85 -9.52 19.01 -8.67
N GLU A 86 -9.97 18.29 -7.64
CA GLU A 86 -10.86 18.86 -6.63
C GLU A 86 -10.07 19.87 -5.79
N TRP A 87 -10.04 21.13 -6.23
CA TRP A 87 -9.53 22.22 -5.42
C TRP A 87 -10.59 22.59 -4.38
N GLN A 88 -10.61 21.90 -3.24
CA GLN A 88 -11.47 22.31 -2.14
C GLN A 88 -10.91 23.60 -1.52
N SER A 89 -11.68 24.69 -1.62
CA SER A 89 -11.34 25.96 -0.99
C SER A 89 -11.50 25.83 0.53
N GLY A 90 -10.39 25.91 1.26
CA GLY A 90 -10.37 25.90 2.71
C GLY A 90 -9.82 24.59 3.27
N PHE A 91 -8.60 24.68 3.79
CA PHE A 91 -7.76 23.61 4.34
C PHE A 91 -7.12 22.69 3.30
N GLU A 92 -5.80 22.58 3.39
CA GLU A 92 -4.90 21.77 2.57
C GLU A 92 -5.28 20.28 2.54
N THR A 93 -6.30 19.88 1.79
CA THR A 93 -6.47 18.47 1.45
C THR A 93 -5.50 18.15 0.32
N GLN A 94 -4.26 17.78 0.71
CA GLN A 94 -3.13 17.37 -0.14
C GLN A 94 -3.40 16.05 -0.90
N LEU A 95 -4.52 15.96 -1.61
CA LEU A 95 -4.76 14.90 -2.57
C LEU A 95 -3.67 14.95 -3.64
N ARG A 96 -3.15 13.79 -4.00
CA ARG A 96 -1.99 13.69 -4.88
C ARG A 96 -2.43 13.39 -6.30
N TYR A 97 -2.24 14.38 -7.16
CA TYR A 97 -2.54 14.29 -8.59
C TYR A 97 -1.24 14.23 -9.38
N ARG A 98 -1.20 13.40 -10.43
CA ARG A 98 -0.24 13.58 -11.52
C ARG A 98 -0.99 13.99 -12.78
N VAL A 99 -0.47 15.00 -13.48
CA VAL A 99 -1.00 15.48 -14.75
C VAL A 99 -0.38 14.63 -15.86
N ALA A 100 -1.19 13.92 -16.66
CA ALA A 100 -0.67 13.28 -17.87
C ALA A 100 -1.79 12.75 -18.78
N ASP A 101 -2.37 13.62 -19.60
CA ASP A 101 -2.49 13.39 -21.04
C ASP A 101 -2.59 14.75 -21.77
N GLU A 102 -2.32 14.79 -23.09
CA GLU A 102 -2.48 15.99 -23.94
C GLU A 102 -3.91 16.56 -23.92
N LYS A 103 -4.86 15.82 -23.34
CA LYS A 103 -6.28 16.13 -23.25
C LYS A 103 -6.67 16.76 -21.90
N GLY A 104 -5.71 16.99 -21.00
CA GLY A 104 -5.88 17.75 -19.76
C GLY A 104 -6.34 16.95 -18.54
N TYR A 105 -6.32 15.61 -18.58
CA TYR A 105 -6.81 14.80 -17.47
C TYR A 105 -5.77 14.63 -16.36
N SER A 106 -6.28 14.61 -15.13
CA SER A 106 -5.48 14.36 -13.94
C SER A 106 -5.72 12.95 -13.42
N HIS A 107 -4.66 12.29 -12.96
CA HIS A 107 -4.75 11.02 -12.26
C HIS A 107 -4.63 11.26 -10.77
N LEU A 108 -5.71 11.01 -10.03
CA LEU A 108 -5.74 11.06 -8.57
C LEU A 108 -5.24 9.73 -8.01
N SER A 109 -4.23 9.76 -7.15
CA SER A 109 -3.77 8.61 -6.38
C SER A 109 -4.75 8.31 -5.24
N VAL A 110 -5.16 7.04 -5.10
CA VAL A 110 -6.24 6.63 -4.17
C VAL A 110 -5.89 5.42 -3.31
N GLY A 111 -4.80 4.73 -3.59
CA GLY A 111 -4.24 3.73 -2.69
C GLY A 111 -2.88 3.23 -3.12
N ALA A 112 -2.20 2.51 -2.22
CA ALA A 112 -0.90 1.90 -2.45
C ALA A 112 -0.86 0.46 -1.92
N ALA A 113 -0.04 -0.38 -2.54
CA ALA A 113 0.27 -1.71 -2.03
C ALA A 113 1.76 -2.05 -2.17
N PHE A 114 2.29 -2.72 -1.16
CA PHE A 114 3.68 -3.18 -1.08
C PHE A 114 3.70 -4.69 -1.17
N ILE A 115 4.46 -5.23 -2.13
CA ILE A 115 4.55 -6.67 -2.37
C ILE A 115 6.02 -7.06 -2.32
N ARG A 116 6.36 -8.06 -1.52
CA ARG A 116 7.72 -8.56 -1.37
C ARG A 116 7.80 -10.03 -1.79
N GLU A 117 8.81 -10.41 -2.55
CA GLU A 117 9.05 -11.83 -2.89
C GLU A 117 9.80 -12.54 -1.76
N GLU A 118 9.35 -13.74 -1.37
CA GLU A 118 10.05 -14.63 -0.42
C GLU A 118 10.45 -13.97 0.92
N TRP A 119 9.71 -12.93 1.29
CA TRP A 119 9.95 -12.14 2.47
C TRP A 119 8.83 -12.35 3.48
N ILE A 120 9.20 -12.48 4.75
CA ILE A 120 8.27 -12.61 5.87
C ILE A 120 8.62 -11.50 6.86
N PRO A 121 7.64 -10.70 7.32
CA PRO A 121 7.89 -9.64 8.28
C PRO A 121 8.42 -10.19 9.61
N GLY A 122 9.23 -9.38 10.29
CA GLY A 122 9.92 -9.79 11.52
C GLY A 122 8.96 -10.27 12.62
N HIS A 123 7.80 -9.64 12.77
CA HIS A 123 6.79 -10.02 13.77
C HIS A 123 6.07 -11.34 13.48
N LEU A 124 6.09 -11.83 12.23
CA LEU A 124 5.63 -13.19 11.92
C LEU A 124 6.73 -14.21 12.16
N LYS A 125 7.99 -13.89 11.84
CA LYS A 125 9.15 -14.74 12.17
C LYS A 125 9.28 -14.96 13.67
N SER A 126 8.99 -13.94 14.47
CA SER A 126 8.98 -14.03 15.93
C SER A 126 7.83 -14.86 16.50
N GLN A 127 6.91 -15.36 15.66
CA GLN A 127 5.81 -16.24 16.04
C GLN A 127 6.01 -17.68 15.55
N PHE A 128 7.21 -18.04 15.09
CA PHE A 128 7.49 -19.39 14.61
C PHE A 128 7.41 -20.43 15.74
N GLU A 129 7.28 -20.09 17.01
CA GLU A 129 6.86 -21.05 18.05
C GLU A 129 5.43 -21.59 17.85
N VAL A 130 4.57 -20.86 17.12
CA VAL A 130 3.25 -21.34 16.72
C VAL A 130 3.42 -22.35 15.59
N GLN A 131 3.21 -23.63 15.90
CA GLN A 131 3.46 -24.77 14.99
C GLN A 131 2.89 -24.55 13.59
N GLY A 132 1.63 -24.13 13.46
CA GLY A 132 0.99 -23.93 12.15
C GLY A 132 1.60 -22.78 11.33
N ILE A 133 2.14 -21.73 11.98
CA ILE A 133 2.84 -20.64 11.28
C ILE A 133 4.20 -21.15 10.79
N ARG A 134 4.95 -21.84 11.66
CA ARG A 134 6.26 -22.40 11.33
C ARG A 134 6.17 -23.37 10.15
N GLU A 135 5.29 -24.36 10.25
CA GLU A 135 5.16 -25.42 9.23
C GLU A 135 4.79 -24.85 7.85
N GLU A 136 4.04 -23.74 7.81
CA GLU A 136 3.62 -23.14 6.54
C GLU A 136 4.66 -22.20 5.92
N LEU A 137 5.37 -21.43 6.77
CA LEU A 137 6.18 -20.27 6.35
C LEU A 137 7.70 -20.44 6.52
N GLU A 138 8.18 -21.23 7.50
CA GLU A 138 9.61 -21.37 7.74
C GLU A 138 10.29 -22.11 6.57
N GLY A 139 11.26 -21.46 5.92
CA GLY A 139 11.94 -22.01 4.75
C GLY A 139 11.06 -22.11 3.49
N LYS A 140 9.86 -21.51 3.48
CA LYS A 140 8.98 -21.50 2.32
C LYS A 140 9.62 -20.70 1.19
N GLU A 141 9.41 -21.15 -0.04
CA GLU A 141 9.82 -20.46 -1.26
C GLU A 141 8.65 -20.38 -2.24
N GLY A 142 8.80 -19.59 -3.32
CA GLY A 142 7.79 -19.55 -4.37
C GLY A 142 6.50 -18.83 -3.98
N PHE A 143 6.59 -17.85 -3.07
CA PHE A 143 5.47 -17.00 -2.66
C PHE A 143 5.77 -15.50 -2.82
N VAL A 144 4.71 -14.70 -2.80
CA VAL A 144 4.77 -13.26 -2.54
C VAL A 144 4.05 -12.93 -1.25
N PHE A 145 4.52 -11.91 -0.54
CA PHE A 145 3.87 -11.37 0.64
C PHE A 145 3.31 -9.99 0.32
N LEU A 146 2.03 -9.78 0.58
CA LEU A 146 1.38 -8.48 0.51
C LEU A 146 1.54 -7.79 1.88
N ASP A 147 2.56 -6.95 1.96
CA ASP A 147 3.06 -6.31 3.19
C ASP A 147 2.14 -5.18 3.66
N VAL A 148 1.72 -4.34 2.71
CA VAL A 148 0.85 -3.19 2.99
C VAL A 148 -0.21 -3.09 1.91
N VAL A 149 -1.43 -2.75 2.33
CA VAL A 149 -2.44 -2.11 1.49
C VAL A 149 -3.00 -0.92 2.25
N VAL A 150 -2.96 0.26 1.65
CA VAL A 150 -3.53 1.49 2.22
C VAL A 150 -4.32 2.22 1.15
N THR A 151 -5.42 2.86 1.54
CA THR A 151 -6.25 3.68 0.65
C THR A 151 -6.47 5.05 1.24
N ASP A 152 -6.57 6.08 0.40
CA ASP A 152 -6.63 7.46 0.86
C ASP A 152 -8.05 7.85 1.32
N TYR A 153 -8.26 7.94 2.63
CA TYR A 153 -9.56 8.26 3.23
C TYR A 153 -10.02 9.70 3.00
N ARG A 154 -9.17 10.57 2.46
CA ARG A 154 -9.51 11.96 2.11
C ARG A 154 -10.35 12.07 0.83
N THR A 155 -10.52 10.98 0.08
CA THR A 155 -11.32 10.96 -1.16
C THR A 155 -12.34 9.82 -1.21
N SER A 156 -13.50 10.08 -1.82
CA SER A 156 -14.52 9.05 -2.08
C SER A 156 -14.13 8.06 -3.17
N HIS A 157 -13.19 8.43 -4.06
CA HIS A 157 -12.72 7.60 -5.18
C HIS A 157 -11.94 6.35 -4.75
N ARG A 158 -11.58 6.25 -3.46
CA ARG A 158 -10.84 5.10 -2.93
C ARG A 158 -11.61 3.78 -2.94
N LYS A 159 -12.95 3.82 -2.99
CA LYS A 159 -13.79 2.62 -2.81
C LYS A 159 -13.54 1.60 -3.93
N GLY A 160 -12.97 0.46 -3.55
CA GLY A 160 -12.60 -0.60 -4.49
C GLY A 160 -11.10 -0.61 -4.87
N ALA A 161 -10.33 0.43 -4.49
CA ALA A 161 -8.90 0.48 -4.75
C ALA A 161 -8.16 -0.68 -4.08
N GLY A 162 -8.50 -1.03 -2.83
CA GLY A 162 -7.92 -2.19 -2.13
C GLY A 162 -8.13 -3.51 -2.89
N LYS A 163 -9.33 -3.74 -3.44
CA LYS A 163 -9.60 -4.91 -4.30
C LYS A 163 -8.72 -4.89 -5.56
N ALA A 164 -8.59 -3.75 -6.22
CA ALA A 164 -7.77 -3.63 -7.43
C ALA A 164 -6.27 -3.85 -7.13
N LEU A 165 -5.79 -3.37 -5.98
CA LEU A 165 -4.41 -3.57 -5.50
C LEU A 165 -4.12 -5.03 -5.14
N ILE A 166 -5.05 -5.71 -4.45
CA ILE A 166 -4.92 -7.15 -4.16
C ILE A 166 -4.89 -7.96 -5.45
N GLN A 167 -5.76 -7.64 -6.41
CA GLN A 167 -5.73 -8.29 -7.72
C GLN A 167 -4.38 -8.06 -8.42
N ARG A 168 -3.82 -6.85 -8.34
CA ARG A 168 -2.49 -6.55 -8.87
C ARG A 168 -1.40 -7.41 -8.20
N ALA A 169 -1.50 -7.64 -6.90
CA ALA A 169 -0.57 -8.49 -6.18
C ALA A 169 -0.63 -9.96 -6.62
N VAL A 170 -1.84 -10.49 -6.84
CA VAL A 170 -2.05 -11.82 -7.44
C VAL A 170 -1.44 -11.89 -8.84
N ASP A 171 -1.72 -10.91 -9.69
CA ASP A 171 -1.19 -10.87 -11.05
C ASP A 171 0.34 -10.74 -11.07
N TYR A 172 0.91 -9.98 -10.13
CA TYR A 172 2.35 -9.89 -9.93
C TYR A 172 2.96 -11.24 -9.55
N GLY A 173 2.41 -11.92 -8.54
CA GLY A 173 2.88 -13.24 -8.12
C GLY A 173 2.83 -14.26 -9.26
N ARG A 174 1.74 -14.27 -10.03
CA ARG A 174 1.61 -15.12 -11.24
C ARG A 174 2.67 -14.80 -12.30
N SER A 175 2.95 -13.51 -12.54
CA SER A 175 3.99 -13.09 -13.49
C SER A 175 5.39 -13.55 -13.07
N LYS A 176 5.61 -13.70 -11.76
CA LYS A 176 6.83 -14.22 -11.14
C LYS A 176 6.79 -15.74 -10.88
N ARG A 177 5.79 -16.46 -11.40
CA ARG A 177 5.59 -17.90 -11.21
C ARG A 177 5.51 -18.33 -9.74
N LYS A 178 5.14 -17.41 -8.84
CA LYS A 178 4.88 -17.69 -7.44
C LYS A 178 3.51 -18.36 -7.32
N LYS A 179 3.39 -19.34 -6.42
CA LYS A 179 2.21 -20.19 -6.26
C LYS A 179 1.27 -19.71 -5.16
N VAL A 180 1.80 -18.93 -4.22
CA VAL A 180 1.08 -18.49 -3.02
C VAL A 180 1.24 -16.98 -2.84
N LEU A 181 0.16 -16.33 -2.40
CA LEU A 181 0.18 -14.98 -1.87
C LEU A 181 -0.20 -15.06 -0.39
N TYR A 182 0.71 -14.63 0.49
CA TYR A 182 0.42 -14.43 1.91
C TYR A 182 0.16 -12.96 2.19
N LEU A 183 -0.58 -12.72 3.26
CA LEU A 183 -0.73 -11.43 3.92
C LEU A 183 -1.00 -11.72 5.39
N ASP A 184 -0.71 -10.76 6.24
CA ASP A 184 -1.26 -10.72 7.58
C ASP A 184 -2.21 -9.53 7.74
N ALA A 185 -3.10 -9.65 8.72
CA ALA A 185 -4.02 -8.60 9.07
C ALA A 185 -4.14 -8.56 10.59
N TRP A 186 -4.23 -7.35 11.12
CA TRP A 186 -4.48 -7.16 12.54
C TRP A 186 -5.81 -7.83 12.92
N SER A 187 -5.78 -8.67 13.95
CA SER A 187 -6.90 -9.55 14.34
C SER A 187 -7.89 -8.90 15.30
N GLY A 188 -7.69 -7.63 15.66
CA GLY A 188 -8.60 -6.88 16.53
C GLY A 188 -9.94 -6.54 15.85
N ASN A 189 -10.71 -5.62 16.46
CA ASN A 189 -12.10 -5.34 16.03
C ASN A 189 -12.97 -6.60 15.87
N GLY A 190 -12.82 -7.57 16.79
CA GLY A 190 -13.55 -8.83 16.76
C GLY A 190 -13.28 -9.67 15.50
N ARG A 191 -12.06 -9.61 14.94
CA ARG A 191 -11.66 -10.30 13.70
C ARG A 191 -12.45 -9.89 12.46
N LYS A 192 -13.11 -8.73 12.50
CA LYS A 192 -13.76 -8.15 11.33
C LYS A 192 -12.69 -7.55 10.42
N LEU A 193 -12.88 -7.71 9.11
CA LEU A 193 -12.04 -7.02 8.13
C LEU A 193 -12.19 -5.50 8.30
N VAL A 194 -11.05 -4.80 8.35
CA VAL A 194 -11.01 -3.34 8.25
C VAL A 194 -11.38 -2.98 6.82
N GLY A 195 -12.62 -2.51 6.62
CA GLY A 195 -13.20 -2.15 5.33
C GLY A 195 -13.47 -0.67 5.19
#